data_AF-A0A8T2RRI1-F1
#
_entry.id   AF-A0A8T2RRI1-F1
#
_cell.length_a   1.000
_cell.length_b   1.000
_cell.length_c   1.000
_cell.angle_alpha   90.00
_cell.angle_beta   90.00
_cell.angle_gamma   90.00
#
_symmetry.space_group_name_H-M   'P 1'
#
loop_
_entity.id
_entity.type
_entity.pdbx_description
1 polymer ?
#
loop_
_entity_poly.entity_id
_entity_poly.type
_entity_poly.pdbx_seq_one_letter_code
_entity_poly.pdbx_strand_id
1 'polypeptide(L)'
;MVVKVAISNFDIEEATAQAMENIISQKLLNKKTRSSFVQFLQLLVVHHPSRNCRKGTAGLLMNLEELWPSLSTQDIEEELSDDGVIQEPDLKAVENFPICGEHIPRGYWISCRGSRNETRGYSCGLWLLFHAISVRVEDRLSSAAFRTICSFVDNFFTCKECREHFLEFCSSAKMKVSSRRQLVLWLWNAHNEVNERVGKVEASLGTGDPKFVKELWPTQTLCKSCWNEGVERKADTAFQDLFSLSDVYKFLLKYYGHALSSLSKGLSKLPQGIQDSDGHLRTQESTTSSAVTVPIGAALAIAFASCGFGAVACFWRTRQKKKKYGGVYNKF
;
A
#
# COMPACT_ATOMS: atom_id res chain seq x y z
N MET A 1 -31.48 -12.42 0.36
CA MET A 1 -30.87 -11.07 0.37
C MET A 1 -29.37 -11.25 0.29
N VAL A 2 -28.78 -11.23 -0.91
CA VAL A 2 -27.32 -11.33 -1.07
C VAL A 2 -26.76 -9.98 -0.66
N VAL A 3 -26.17 -9.90 0.53
CA VAL A 3 -25.35 -8.74 0.90
C VAL A 3 -24.25 -8.70 -0.16
N LYS A 4 -24.35 -7.76 -1.10
CA LYS A 4 -23.21 -7.40 -1.95
C LYS A 4 -22.14 -6.90 -0.97
N VAL A 5 -21.23 -7.78 -0.57
CA VAL A 5 -20.04 -7.41 0.20
C VAL A 5 -19.18 -6.61 -0.77
N ALA A 6 -19.52 -5.34 -0.93
CA ALA A 6 -18.66 -4.38 -1.59
C ALA A 6 -17.47 -4.19 -0.66
N ILE A 7 -16.26 -4.51 -1.11
CA ILE A 7 -15.04 -4.10 -0.42
C ILE A 7 -15.14 -2.58 -0.24
N SER A 8 -15.37 -2.18 1.01
CA SER A 8 -15.42 -0.79 1.40
C SER A 8 -14.00 -0.34 1.71
N ASN A 9 -13.68 0.91 1.38
CA ASN A 9 -12.45 1.55 1.90
C ASN A 9 -12.37 1.45 3.42
N PHE A 10 -13.51 1.28 4.10
CA PHE A 10 -13.61 1.21 5.55
C PHE A 10 -12.61 0.24 6.20
N ASP A 11 -12.67 -1.06 5.89
CA ASP A 11 -11.77 -2.04 6.52
C ASP A 11 -10.31 -1.86 6.07
N ILE A 12 -10.09 -1.28 4.89
CA ILE A 12 -8.74 -0.98 4.40
C ILE A 12 -8.14 0.23 5.15
N GLU A 13 -8.93 1.28 5.37
CA GLU A 13 -8.56 2.43 6.20
C GLU A 13 -8.26 1.99 7.63
N GLU A 14 -9.13 1.15 8.19
CA GLU A 14 -8.98 0.59 9.53
C GLU A 14 -7.68 -0.20 9.68
N ALA A 15 -7.39 -1.10 8.73
CA ALA A 15 -6.15 -1.87 8.75
C ALA A 15 -4.91 -1.02 8.53
N THR A 16 -4.96 0.01 7.66
CA THR A 16 -3.83 0.92 7.46
C THR A 16 -3.53 1.70 8.74
N ALA A 17 -4.55 2.22 9.44
CA ALA A 17 -4.32 2.96 10.67
C ALA A 17 -3.90 2.06 11.83
N GLN A 18 -4.52 0.89 11.98
CA GLN A 18 -4.10 -0.09 12.99
C GLN A 18 -2.69 -0.64 12.73
N ALA A 19 -2.25 -0.73 11.46
CA ALA A 19 -0.86 -1.05 11.15
C ALA A 19 0.11 -0.02 11.72
N MET A 20 -0.22 1.27 11.63
CA MET A 20 0.58 2.34 12.22
C MET A 20 0.61 2.24 13.75
N GLU A 21 -0.55 2.04 14.39
CA GLU A 21 -0.63 1.85 15.85
C GLU A 21 0.21 0.65 16.31
N ASN A 22 0.15 -0.48 15.59
CA ASN A 22 0.96 -1.66 15.91
C ASN A 22 2.46 -1.37 15.76
N ILE A 23 2.86 -0.70 14.68
CA ILE A 23 4.27 -0.32 14.44
C ILE A 23 4.82 0.53 15.58
N ILE A 24 4.03 1.52 16.03
CA ILE A 24 4.44 2.47 17.06
C ILE A 24 4.40 1.83 18.45
N SER A 25 3.29 1.20 18.82
CA SER A 25 3.11 0.57 20.14
C SER A 25 4.11 -0.54 20.42
N GLN A 26 4.53 -1.27 19.38
CA GLN A 26 5.54 -2.33 19.46
C GLN A 26 6.98 -1.80 19.27
N LYS A 27 7.17 -0.48 19.13
CA LYS A 27 8.48 0.18 18.95
C LYS A 27 9.29 -0.41 17.78
N LEU A 28 8.63 -0.66 16.65
CA LEU A 28 9.25 -1.28 15.48
C LEU A 28 9.97 -0.28 14.57
N LEU A 29 9.84 1.03 14.83
CA LEU A 29 10.57 2.08 14.11
C LEU A 29 11.96 2.24 14.72
N ASN A 30 13.00 1.91 13.95
CA ASN A 30 14.40 2.08 14.30
C ASN A 30 15.24 2.20 13.01
N LYS A 31 16.55 2.47 13.14
CA LYS A 31 17.46 2.65 12.01
C LYS A 31 17.36 1.54 10.94
N LYS A 32 17.19 0.28 11.36
CA LYS A 32 17.13 -0.87 10.44
C LYS A 32 15.83 -0.91 9.65
N THR A 33 14.72 -0.47 10.25
CA THR A 33 13.38 -0.52 9.65
C THR A 33 12.97 0.77 8.94
N ARG A 34 13.75 1.87 9.09
CA ARG A 34 13.46 3.18 8.47
C ARG A 34 13.21 3.08 6.97
N SER A 35 14.10 2.41 6.23
CA SER A 35 13.97 2.28 4.77
C SER A 35 12.68 1.55 4.37
N SER A 36 12.35 0.46 5.08
CA SER A 36 11.12 -0.30 4.88
C SER A 36 9.88 0.53 5.16
N PHE A 37 9.90 1.33 6.23
CA PHE A 37 8.81 2.24 6.59
C PHE A 37 8.61 3.32 5.52
N VAL A 38 9.67 4.00 5.09
CA VAL A 38 9.62 5.01 4.02
C VAL A 38 9.07 4.43 2.73
N GLN A 39 9.54 3.25 2.31
CA GLN A 39 9.04 2.59 1.10
C GLN A 39 7.56 2.23 1.22
N PHE A 40 7.12 1.78 2.40
CA PHE A 40 5.71 1.50 2.64
C PHE A 40 4.85 2.77 2.54
N LEU A 41 5.26 3.88 3.17
CA LEU A 41 4.58 5.16 3.02
C LEU A 41 4.53 5.61 1.55
N GLN A 42 5.63 5.53 0.81
CA GLN A 42 5.66 5.86 -0.63
C GLN A 42 4.67 5.02 -1.44
N LEU A 43 4.58 3.71 -1.16
CA LEU A 43 3.62 2.82 -1.80
C LEU A 43 2.17 3.24 -1.52
N LEU A 44 1.87 3.58 -0.26
CA LEU A 44 0.53 4.01 0.15
C LEU A 44 0.15 5.36 -0.47
N VAL A 45 1.05 6.35 -0.50
CA VAL A 45 0.79 7.68 -1.10
C VAL A 45 0.24 7.57 -2.52
N VAL A 46 0.78 6.65 -3.31
CA VAL A 46 0.41 6.51 -4.72
C VAL A 46 -0.75 5.54 -4.92
N HIS A 47 -0.75 4.41 -4.22
CA HIS A 47 -1.60 3.27 -4.56
C HIS A 47 -2.66 2.90 -3.52
N HIS A 48 -2.67 3.53 -2.34
CA HIS A 48 -3.73 3.27 -1.35
C HIS A 48 -5.09 3.63 -1.95
N PRO A 49 -6.15 2.81 -1.80
CA PRO A 49 -7.45 3.08 -2.43
C PRO A 49 -8.21 4.28 -1.84
N SER A 50 -8.14 4.50 -0.53
CA SER A 50 -8.70 5.69 0.13
C SER A 50 -7.88 6.95 -0.16
N ARG A 51 -8.56 8.02 -0.56
CA ARG A 51 -7.96 9.34 -0.77
C ARG A 51 -7.44 9.95 0.54
N ASN A 52 -8.13 9.69 1.66
CA ASN A 52 -7.72 10.23 2.95
C ASN A 52 -6.40 9.61 3.39
N CYS A 53 -6.25 8.29 3.25
CA CYS A 53 -4.99 7.62 3.51
C CYS A 53 -3.85 8.10 2.62
N ARG A 54 -4.09 8.31 1.32
CA ARG A 54 -3.07 8.88 0.44
C ARG A 54 -2.61 10.26 0.92
N LYS A 55 -3.55 11.13 1.33
CA LYS A 55 -3.25 12.48 1.84
C LYS A 55 -2.51 12.44 3.17
N GLY A 56 -3.00 11.70 4.17
CA GLY A 56 -2.38 11.61 5.49
C GLY A 56 -0.99 10.99 5.43
N THR A 57 -0.83 9.92 4.64
CA THR A 57 0.48 9.32 4.37
C THR A 57 1.44 10.31 3.69
N ALA A 58 0.97 11.10 2.73
CA ALA A 58 1.81 12.11 2.08
C ALA A 58 2.23 13.20 3.08
N GLY A 59 1.32 13.62 3.97
CA GLY A 59 1.62 14.54 5.05
C GLY A 59 2.71 14.00 5.98
N LEU A 60 2.58 12.75 6.44
CA LEU A 60 3.61 12.11 7.27
C LEU A 60 4.94 12.03 6.52
N LEU A 61 4.94 11.58 5.26
CA LEU A 61 6.15 11.42 4.46
C LEU A 61 6.88 12.77 4.23
N MET A 62 6.14 13.87 4.04
CA MET A 62 6.71 15.21 3.87
C MET A 62 7.37 15.76 5.14
N ASN A 63 6.84 15.39 6.32
CA ASN A 63 7.40 15.83 7.61
C ASN A 63 8.39 14.80 8.19
N LEU A 64 8.57 13.65 7.55
CA LEU A 64 9.31 12.53 8.12
C LEU A 64 10.76 12.86 8.43
N GLU A 65 11.40 13.75 7.66
CA GLU A 65 12.79 14.14 7.90
C GLU A 65 12.95 15.00 9.16
N GLU A 66 11.94 15.79 9.52
CA GLU A 66 11.92 16.56 10.78
C GLU A 66 11.62 15.64 11.97
N LEU A 67 10.67 14.72 11.80
CA LEU A 67 10.21 13.81 12.85
C LEU A 67 11.20 12.66 13.13
N TRP A 68 11.94 12.28 12.09
CA TRP A 68 12.87 11.18 12.10
C TRP A 68 13.93 11.41 11.01
N PRO A 69 15.00 12.16 11.28
CA PRO A 69 16.04 12.45 10.30
C PRO A 69 16.70 11.18 9.73
N SER A 70 17.17 11.27 8.49
CA SER A 70 18.07 10.28 7.92
C SER A 70 19.49 10.50 8.45
N LEU A 71 20.14 9.43 8.90
CA LEU A 71 21.54 9.50 9.34
C LEU A 71 22.43 9.84 8.15
N SER A 72 23.20 10.91 8.26
CA SER A 72 24.24 11.27 7.30
C SER A 72 25.44 10.31 7.43
N THR A 73 26.32 10.30 6.43
CA THR A 73 27.57 9.52 6.49
C THR A 73 28.44 9.91 7.69
N GLN A 74 28.36 11.18 8.13
CA GLN A 74 29.09 11.67 9.30
C GLN A 74 28.46 11.17 10.60
N ASP A 75 27.12 11.13 10.68
CA ASP A 75 26.41 10.61 11.86
C ASP A 75 26.66 9.10 12.04
N ILE A 76 26.92 8.36 10.96
CA ILE A 76 27.30 6.94 11.02
C ILE A 76 28.68 6.75 11.65
N GLU A 77 29.62 7.68 11.43
CA GLU A 77 30.96 7.65 12.01
C GLU A 77 30.93 8.03 13.51
N GLU A 78 30.08 9.00 13.90
CA GLU A 78 29.84 9.36 15.30
C GLU A 78 29.07 8.26 16.07
N GLU A 79 28.09 7.57 15.47
CA GLU A 79 27.38 6.45 16.10
C GLU A 79 28.26 5.21 16.38
N LEU A 80 29.38 5.07 15.68
CA LEU A 80 30.37 4.01 15.92
C LEU A 80 31.32 4.33 17.08
N SER A 81 31.26 5.56 17.61
CA SER A 81 31.94 5.94 18.84
C SER A 81 31.12 5.52 20.07
N ASP A 82 31.80 5.23 21.19
CA ASP A 82 31.18 4.77 22.44
C ASP A 82 30.20 5.81 23.05
N ASP A 83 30.26 7.06 22.56
CA ASP A 83 29.43 8.22 22.97
C ASP A 83 28.33 8.58 21.95
N GLY A 84 28.12 7.76 20.90
CA GLY A 84 27.22 8.07 19.80
C GLY A 84 25.73 8.18 20.19
N VAL A 85 25.09 9.29 19.83
CA VAL A 85 23.64 9.49 20.04
C VAL A 85 22.85 8.73 18.98
N ILE A 86 22.15 7.67 19.36
CA ILE A 86 21.22 6.96 18.48
C ILE A 86 20.01 7.87 18.20
N GLN A 87 19.84 8.30 16.95
CA GLN A 87 18.69 9.13 16.55
C GLN A 87 17.43 8.26 16.42
N GLU A 88 16.66 8.20 17.51
CA GLU A 88 15.35 7.55 17.56
C GLU A 88 14.24 8.48 17.03
N PRO A 89 13.20 7.95 16.37
CA PRO A 89 12.06 8.74 15.91
C PRO A 89 11.28 9.36 17.06
N ASP A 90 10.69 10.55 16.85
CA ASP A 90 9.64 11.05 17.73
C ASP A 90 8.35 10.23 17.52
N LEU A 91 8.24 9.13 18.25
CA LEU A 91 7.10 8.21 18.18
C LEU A 91 5.77 8.89 18.48
N LYS A 92 5.74 9.88 19.38
CA LYS A 92 4.50 10.59 19.74
C LYS A 92 4.05 11.49 18.59
N ALA A 93 4.99 12.17 17.95
CA ALA A 93 4.66 12.97 16.79
C ALA A 93 4.16 12.09 15.65
N VAL A 94 4.82 10.95 15.36
CA VAL A 94 4.37 9.98 14.35
C VAL A 94 3.00 9.37 14.68
N GLU A 95 2.73 9.08 15.96
CA GLU A 95 1.44 8.55 16.45
C GLU A 95 0.28 9.52 16.20
N ASN A 96 0.54 10.83 16.37
CA ASN A 96 -0.47 11.86 16.18
C ASN A 96 -0.77 12.17 14.70
N PHE A 97 -0.06 11.59 13.73
CA PHE A 97 -0.38 11.79 12.32
C PHE A 97 -1.65 11.03 11.92
N PRO A 98 -2.72 11.71 11.47
CA PRO A 98 -3.95 11.06 11.05
C PRO A 98 -3.76 10.39 9.68
N ILE A 99 -3.12 9.21 9.66
CA ILE A 99 -2.64 8.55 8.44
C ILE A 99 -3.76 8.38 7.41
N CYS A 100 -4.98 8.09 7.88
CA CYS A 100 -6.17 7.86 7.07
C CYS A 100 -7.27 8.90 7.26
N GLY A 101 -6.99 10.00 7.96
CA GLY A 101 -7.96 11.01 8.36
C GLY A 101 -8.25 10.99 9.86
N GLU A 102 -8.94 12.04 10.33
CA GLU A 102 -9.34 12.15 11.73
C GLU A 102 -10.31 11.01 12.11
N HIS A 103 -10.19 10.53 13.35
CA HIS A 103 -11.01 9.43 13.91
C HIS A 103 -10.83 8.06 13.23
N ILE A 104 -9.66 7.79 12.65
CA ILE A 104 -9.29 6.48 12.11
C ILE A 104 -7.98 6.03 12.78
N PRO A 105 -7.92 4.83 13.39
CA PRO A 105 -8.92 3.77 13.34
C PRO A 105 -10.17 4.06 14.18
N ARG A 106 -11.26 3.38 13.86
CA ARG A 106 -12.58 3.55 14.50
C ARG A 106 -12.83 2.51 15.60
N GLY A 107 -12.03 1.44 15.64
CA GLY A 107 -12.15 0.35 16.61
C GLY A 107 -13.15 -0.73 16.22
N TYR A 108 -13.63 -0.78 14.96
CA TYR A 108 -14.56 -1.83 14.52
C TYR A 108 -14.38 -2.19 13.04
N TRP A 109 -14.90 -3.36 12.66
CA TRP A 109 -14.82 -3.92 11.30
C TRP A 109 -16.21 -4.09 10.69
N ILE A 110 -16.29 -4.00 9.35
CA ILE A 110 -17.52 -4.28 8.58
C ILE A 110 -17.40 -5.64 7.90
N SER A 111 -16.60 -5.74 6.83
CA SER A 111 -16.44 -6.96 6.03
C SER A 111 -15.41 -7.90 6.61
N CYS A 112 -14.48 -7.36 7.41
CA CYS A 112 -13.49 -8.12 8.16
C CYS A 112 -13.91 -8.48 9.59
N ARG A 113 -15.17 -8.19 9.98
CA ARG A 113 -15.70 -8.59 11.27
C ARG A 113 -15.83 -10.11 11.38
N GLY A 114 -15.23 -10.67 12.43
CA GLY A 114 -15.40 -12.07 12.80
C GLY A 114 -16.78 -12.38 13.35
N SER A 115 -17.18 -13.65 13.33
CA SER A 115 -18.33 -14.12 14.11
C SER A 115 -18.03 -14.25 15.60
N ARG A 116 -16.74 -14.27 15.95
CA ARG A 116 -16.19 -14.14 17.31
C ARG A 116 -15.25 -12.92 17.36
N ASN A 117 -14.93 -12.45 18.56
CA ASN A 117 -14.18 -11.20 18.72
C ASN A 117 -12.69 -11.35 18.36
N GLU A 118 -12.14 -12.54 18.57
CA GLU A 118 -10.75 -12.90 18.35
C GLU A 118 -10.45 -13.31 16.89
N THR A 119 -11.47 -13.44 16.04
CA THR A 119 -11.31 -13.91 14.67
C THR A 119 -11.30 -12.76 13.65
N ARG A 120 -10.54 -12.96 12.56
CA ARG A 120 -10.46 -12.04 11.40
C ARG A 120 -9.82 -10.68 11.76
N GLY A 121 -10.55 -9.57 11.62
CA GLY A 121 -10.08 -8.23 11.97
C GLY A 121 -8.85 -7.77 11.18
N TYR A 122 -7.81 -7.34 11.89
CA TYR A 122 -6.60 -6.71 11.35
C TYR A 122 -5.97 -7.48 10.19
N SER A 123 -5.75 -8.79 10.37
CA SER A 123 -5.12 -9.62 9.35
C SER A 123 -5.96 -9.69 8.06
N CYS A 124 -7.29 -9.75 8.19
CA CYS A 124 -8.20 -9.69 7.05
C CYS A 124 -8.09 -8.33 6.33
N GLY A 125 -8.12 -7.23 7.07
CA GLY A 125 -8.04 -5.89 6.48
C GLY A 125 -6.68 -5.63 5.81
N LEU A 126 -5.59 -6.17 6.38
CA LEU A 126 -4.25 -6.07 5.79
C LEU A 126 -4.14 -6.84 4.46
N TRP A 127 -4.75 -8.04 4.38
CA TRP A 127 -4.88 -8.74 3.10
C TRP A 127 -5.68 -7.93 2.08
N LEU A 128 -6.81 -7.31 2.49
CA LEU A 128 -7.58 -6.42 1.61
C LEU A 128 -6.75 -5.24 1.13
N LEU A 129 -5.93 -4.63 1.99
CA LEU A 129 -5.02 -3.55 1.62
C LEU A 129 -4.03 -3.98 0.55
N PHE A 130 -3.32 -5.09 0.76
CA PHE A 130 -2.33 -5.57 -0.22
C PHE A 130 -2.95 -5.97 -1.56
N HIS A 131 -4.12 -6.62 -1.54
CA HIS A 131 -4.86 -6.93 -2.77
C HIS A 131 -5.37 -5.68 -3.48
N ALA A 132 -5.82 -4.66 -2.73
CA ALA A 132 -6.24 -3.39 -3.31
C ALA A 132 -5.06 -2.61 -3.92
N ILE A 133 -3.88 -2.67 -3.31
CA ILE A 133 -2.65 -2.06 -3.86
C ILE A 133 -2.20 -2.82 -5.11
N SER A 134 -2.14 -4.16 -5.07
CA SER A 134 -1.60 -4.97 -6.18
C SER A 134 -2.31 -4.70 -7.51
N VAL A 135 -3.63 -4.49 -7.49
CA VAL A 135 -4.41 -4.20 -8.71
C VAL A 135 -4.28 -2.74 -9.18
N ARG A 136 -3.78 -1.83 -8.34
CA ARG A 136 -3.60 -0.39 -8.62
C ARG A 136 -2.20 -0.03 -9.06
N VAL A 137 -1.21 -0.86 -8.75
CA VAL A 137 0.20 -0.64 -9.10
C VAL A 137 0.42 -0.77 -10.61
N GLU A 138 1.22 0.11 -11.19
CA GLU A 138 1.62 0.02 -12.60
C GLU A 138 2.68 -1.07 -12.81
N ASP A 139 2.80 -1.61 -14.03
CA ASP A 139 3.76 -2.68 -14.33
C ASP A 139 5.19 -2.31 -13.91
N ARG A 140 5.64 -1.08 -14.22
CA ARG A 140 6.98 -0.57 -13.87
C ARG A 140 7.26 -0.51 -12.36
N LEU A 141 6.21 -0.43 -11.53
CA LEU A 141 6.32 -0.36 -10.08
C LEU A 141 6.04 -1.70 -9.38
N SER A 142 5.67 -2.76 -10.14
CA SER A 142 5.21 -4.02 -9.57
C SER A 142 6.30 -4.75 -8.77
N SER A 143 7.55 -4.72 -9.25
CA SER A 143 8.69 -5.29 -8.52
C SER A 143 9.03 -4.51 -7.24
N ALA A 144 8.84 -3.19 -7.25
CA ALA A 144 9.03 -2.37 -6.06
C ALA A 144 7.93 -2.64 -5.03
N ALA A 145 6.66 -2.62 -5.47
CA ALA A 145 5.51 -2.92 -4.61
C ALA A 145 5.59 -4.32 -3.98
N PHE A 146 5.99 -5.33 -4.76
CA PHE A 146 6.28 -6.67 -4.24
C PHE A 146 7.29 -6.65 -3.08
N ARG A 147 8.46 -6.04 -3.30
CA ARG A 147 9.52 -5.94 -2.29
C ARG A 147 9.05 -5.16 -1.06
N THR A 148 8.31 -4.08 -1.26
CA THR A 148 7.75 -3.28 -0.17
C THR A 148 6.74 -4.07 0.67
N ILE A 149 5.86 -4.86 0.05
CA ILE A 149 4.92 -5.74 0.78
C ILE A 149 5.68 -6.79 1.60
N CYS A 150 6.67 -7.47 0.99
CA CYS A 150 7.51 -8.43 1.69
C CYS A 150 8.28 -7.79 2.86
N SER A 151 8.88 -6.62 2.63
CA SER A 151 9.62 -5.90 3.66
C SER A 151 8.72 -5.38 4.78
N PHE A 152 7.49 -4.96 4.46
CA PHE A 152 6.51 -4.59 5.47
C PHE A 152 6.20 -5.79 6.39
N VAL A 153 5.89 -6.96 5.80
CA VAL A 153 5.56 -8.14 6.60
C VAL A 153 6.74 -8.59 7.45
N ASP A 154 7.96 -8.53 6.91
CA ASP A 154 9.18 -8.87 7.63
C ASP A 154 9.40 -7.99 8.88
N ASN A 155 9.25 -6.68 8.70
CA ASN A 155 9.65 -5.70 9.72
C ASN A 155 8.52 -5.29 10.68
N PHE A 156 7.26 -5.38 10.24
CA PHE A 156 6.14 -4.73 10.93
C PHE A 156 4.97 -5.66 11.28
N PHE A 157 4.93 -6.88 10.74
CA PHE A 157 3.87 -7.83 11.10
C PHE A 157 4.26 -8.65 12.33
N THR A 158 3.49 -8.51 13.41
CA THR A 158 3.86 -8.97 14.75
C THR A 158 3.73 -10.49 14.95
N CYS A 159 2.87 -11.17 14.19
CA CYS A 159 2.75 -12.62 14.27
C CYS A 159 3.99 -13.28 13.65
N LYS A 160 4.92 -13.74 14.50
CA LYS A 160 6.19 -14.36 14.09
C LYS A 160 5.98 -15.53 13.13
N GLU A 161 5.14 -16.50 13.50
CA GLU A 161 4.87 -17.68 12.68
C GLU A 161 4.20 -17.30 11.34
N CYS A 162 3.26 -16.35 11.36
CA CYS A 162 2.61 -15.87 10.14
C CYS A 162 3.62 -15.21 9.20
N ARG A 163 4.55 -14.42 9.76
CA ARG A 163 5.62 -13.74 9.02
C ARG A 163 6.58 -14.75 8.40
N GLU A 164 7.08 -15.71 9.17
CA GLU A 164 8.01 -16.74 8.68
C GLU A 164 7.43 -17.47 7.46
N HIS A 165 6.18 -17.94 7.57
CA HIS A 165 5.48 -18.54 6.45
C HIS A 165 5.25 -17.58 5.27
N PHE A 166 4.98 -16.30 5.52
CA PHE A 166 4.80 -15.33 4.42
C PHE A 166 6.11 -15.10 3.65
N LEU A 167 7.25 -15.06 4.36
CA LEU A 167 8.55 -14.79 3.77
C LEU A 167 9.10 -15.95 2.93
N GLU A 168 8.61 -17.17 3.14
CA GLU A 168 8.86 -18.29 2.21
C GLU A 168 8.34 -17.96 0.79
N PHE A 169 7.17 -17.32 0.67
CA PHE A 169 6.64 -16.88 -0.62
C PHE A 169 7.43 -15.74 -1.23
N CYS A 170 7.98 -14.85 -0.39
CA CYS A 170 8.82 -13.73 -0.82
C CYS A 170 10.19 -14.19 -1.34
N SER A 171 10.69 -15.31 -0.81
CA SER A 171 12.03 -15.84 -1.13
C SER A 171 12.03 -16.88 -2.26
N SER A 172 10.85 -17.29 -2.73
CA SER A 172 10.71 -18.32 -3.75
C SER A 172 11.29 -17.87 -5.10
N ALA A 173 12.40 -18.51 -5.51
CA ALA A 173 13.07 -18.29 -6.79
C ALA A 173 12.16 -18.52 -8.02
N LYS A 174 11.02 -19.19 -7.84
CA LYS A 174 10.06 -19.53 -8.90
C LYS A 174 9.28 -18.32 -9.43
N MET A 175 9.25 -17.18 -8.72
CA MET A 175 8.46 -16.01 -9.14
C MET A 175 9.24 -14.71 -9.11
N LYS A 176 9.76 -14.29 -10.27
CA LYS A 176 10.17 -12.90 -10.50
C LYS A 176 8.93 -12.06 -10.82
N VAL A 177 8.43 -11.29 -9.85
CA VAL A 177 7.36 -10.32 -10.07
C VAL A 177 7.91 -9.13 -10.86
N SER A 178 7.55 -9.03 -12.15
CA SER A 178 7.96 -7.94 -13.05
C SER A 178 6.79 -7.23 -13.73
N SER A 179 5.55 -7.60 -13.42
CA SER A 179 4.33 -6.99 -13.95
C SER A 179 3.21 -6.98 -12.91
N ARG A 180 2.20 -6.13 -13.13
CA ARG A 180 1.01 -6.03 -12.29
C ARG A 180 0.28 -7.38 -12.26
N ARG A 181 0.17 -8.03 -13.43
CA ARG A 181 -0.47 -9.35 -13.54
C ARG A 181 0.21 -10.38 -12.64
N GLN A 182 1.54 -10.42 -12.66
CA GLN A 182 2.29 -11.33 -11.80
C GLN A 182 2.16 -10.97 -10.32
N LEU A 183 2.19 -9.69 -9.94
CA LEU A 183 2.02 -9.28 -8.55
C LEU A 183 0.64 -9.68 -8.01
N VAL A 184 -0.42 -9.42 -8.79
CA VAL A 184 -1.81 -9.76 -8.44
C VAL A 184 -1.97 -11.28 -8.27
N LEU A 185 -1.47 -12.06 -9.23
CA LEU A 185 -1.56 -13.52 -9.17
C LEU A 185 -0.64 -14.14 -8.10
N TRP A 186 0.53 -13.55 -7.85
CA TRP A 186 1.42 -13.97 -6.76
C TRP A 186 0.73 -13.85 -5.41
N LEU A 187 0.15 -12.67 -5.13
CA LEU A 187 -0.49 -12.40 -3.85
C LEU A 187 -1.74 -13.27 -3.66
N TRP A 188 -2.49 -13.50 -4.74
CA TRP A 188 -3.62 -14.44 -4.77
C TRP A 188 -3.18 -15.87 -4.46
N ASN A 189 -2.10 -16.33 -5.10
CA ASN A 189 -1.55 -17.65 -4.89
C ASN A 189 -1.10 -17.85 -3.44
N ALA A 190 -0.28 -16.93 -2.93
CA ALA A 190 0.21 -16.97 -1.56
C ALA A 190 -0.94 -16.98 -0.53
N HIS A 191 -1.98 -16.17 -0.76
CA HIS A 191 -3.13 -16.13 0.15
C HIS A 191 -3.94 -17.42 0.13
N ASN A 192 -4.09 -18.08 -1.02
CA ASN A 192 -4.75 -19.39 -1.09
C ASN A 192 -3.94 -20.50 -0.41
N GLU A 193 -2.61 -20.51 -0.54
CA GLU A 193 -1.76 -21.45 0.21
C GLU A 193 -1.88 -21.23 1.72
N VAL A 194 -1.94 -19.97 2.16
CA VAL A 194 -2.24 -19.63 3.55
C VAL A 194 -3.63 -20.11 3.96
N ASN A 195 -4.66 -19.95 3.13
CA ASN A 195 -6.02 -20.44 3.42
C ASN A 195 -6.04 -21.96 3.61
N GLU A 196 -5.36 -22.72 2.74
CA GLU A 196 -5.31 -24.17 2.87
C GLU A 196 -4.58 -24.63 4.13
N ARG A 197 -3.43 -24.01 4.44
CA ARG A 197 -2.66 -24.35 5.64
C ARG A 197 -3.43 -23.97 6.91
N VAL A 198 -3.83 -22.71 7.02
CA VAL A 198 -4.49 -22.17 8.21
C VAL A 198 -5.85 -22.83 8.40
N GLY A 199 -6.59 -23.14 7.33
CA GLY A 199 -7.87 -23.84 7.43
C GLY A 199 -7.75 -25.21 8.10
N LYS A 200 -6.68 -25.97 7.79
CA LYS A 200 -6.40 -27.26 8.43
C LYS A 200 -6.08 -27.11 9.92
N VAL A 201 -5.27 -26.11 10.27
CA VAL A 201 -4.88 -25.82 11.66
C VAL A 201 -6.08 -25.32 12.48
N GLU A 202 -6.85 -24.40 11.93
CA GLU A 202 -8.06 -23.84 12.55
C GLU A 202 -9.12 -24.92 12.78
N ALA A 203 -9.29 -25.86 11.84
CA ALA A 203 -10.21 -26.98 11.97
C ALA A 203 -9.75 -28.00 13.03
N SER A 204 -8.45 -28.32 13.09
CA SER A 204 -7.93 -29.27 14.08
C SER A 204 -7.95 -28.72 15.51
N LEU A 205 -7.74 -27.41 15.67
CA LEU A 205 -7.72 -26.75 16.97
C LEU A 205 -9.08 -26.15 17.39
N GLY A 206 -10.07 -26.10 16.49
CA GLY A 206 -11.37 -25.46 16.75
C GLY A 206 -11.30 -23.94 16.91
N THR A 207 -10.21 -23.33 16.45
CA THR A 207 -9.90 -21.89 16.58
C THR A 207 -10.39 -21.06 15.39
N GLY A 208 -10.80 -21.72 14.30
CA GLY A 208 -11.34 -21.05 13.11
C GLY A 208 -12.64 -20.30 13.36
N ASP A 209 -12.91 -19.30 12.52
CA ASP A 209 -14.18 -18.61 12.53
C ASP A 209 -15.30 -19.49 11.94
N PRO A 210 -16.33 -19.87 12.71
CA PRO A 210 -17.38 -20.77 12.24
C PRO A 210 -18.17 -20.27 11.02
N LYS A 211 -18.25 -18.95 10.81
CA LYS A 211 -18.99 -18.37 9.67
C LYS A 211 -18.10 -18.06 8.47
N PHE A 212 -16.78 -18.13 8.64
CA PHE A 212 -15.79 -17.73 7.63
C PHE A 212 -14.68 -18.77 7.53
N VAL A 213 -15.08 -20.01 7.20
CA VAL A 213 -14.16 -21.13 7.00
C VAL A 213 -13.21 -20.82 5.84
N LYS A 214 -11.92 -21.16 6.02
CA LYS A 214 -10.92 -20.98 4.96
C LYS A 214 -11.22 -21.91 3.79
N GLU A 215 -11.28 -21.35 2.59
CA GLU A 215 -11.52 -22.08 1.36
C GLU A 215 -10.69 -21.47 0.23
N LEU A 216 -10.55 -22.21 -0.88
CA LEU A 216 -9.92 -21.70 -2.09
C LEU A 216 -10.76 -20.55 -2.65
N TRP A 217 -10.12 -19.40 -2.80
CA TRP A 217 -10.77 -18.17 -3.21
C TRP A 217 -10.36 -17.79 -4.65
N PRO A 218 -11.27 -17.28 -5.50
CA PRO A 218 -12.70 -17.17 -5.26
C PRO A 218 -13.41 -18.52 -5.34
N THR A 219 -14.51 -18.65 -4.60
CA THR A 219 -15.41 -19.80 -4.73
C THR A 219 -16.04 -19.86 -6.12
N GLN A 220 -16.49 -21.05 -6.53
CA GLN A 220 -17.24 -21.22 -7.79
C GLN A 220 -18.50 -20.36 -7.85
N THR A 221 -19.15 -20.14 -6.70
CA THR A 221 -20.34 -19.29 -6.59
C THR A 221 -20.00 -17.82 -6.85
N LEU A 222 -18.81 -17.37 -6.47
CA LEU A 222 -18.37 -15.99 -6.66
C LEU A 222 -17.79 -15.75 -8.06
N CYS A 223 -17.10 -16.74 -8.64
CA CYS A 223 -16.56 -16.66 -9.99
C CYS A 223 -16.51 -18.03 -10.67
N LYS A 224 -17.61 -18.45 -11.32
CA LYS A 224 -17.65 -19.73 -12.04
C LYS A 224 -16.56 -19.85 -13.11
N SER A 225 -16.35 -18.79 -13.90
CA SER A 225 -15.33 -18.77 -14.97
C SER A 225 -13.89 -18.82 -14.45
N CYS A 226 -13.67 -18.60 -13.16
CA CYS A 226 -12.33 -18.70 -12.59
C CYS A 226 -11.88 -20.15 -12.43
N TRP A 227 -12.78 -21.14 -12.54
CA TRP A 227 -12.48 -22.55 -12.34
C TRP A 227 -12.44 -23.29 -13.68
N ASN A 228 -11.43 -24.15 -13.87
CA ASN A 228 -11.30 -24.96 -15.08
C ASN A 228 -12.33 -26.10 -15.03
N GLU A 229 -13.15 -26.22 -16.07
CA GLU A 229 -14.14 -27.29 -16.17
C GLU A 229 -13.45 -28.67 -16.31
N GLY A 230 -13.97 -29.68 -15.62
CA GLY A 230 -13.48 -31.06 -15.71
C GLY A 230 -12.15 -31.33 -14.99
N VAL A 231 -11.55 -30.35 -14.30
CA VAL A 231 -10.37 -30.59 -13.47
C VAL A 231 -10.81 -30.97 -12.05
N GLU A 232 -10.71 -32.25 -11.73
CA GLU A 232 -10.93 -32.75 -10.38
C GLU A 232 -9.68 -32.59 -9.52
N ARG A 233 -9.89 -32.24 -8.24
CA ARG A 233 -8.80 -32.16 -7.28
C ARG A 233 -8.35 -33.56 -6.88
N LYS A 234 -7.15 -33.97 -7.35
CA LYS A 234 -6.45 -35.18 -6.88
C LYS A 234 -5.40 -34.80 -5.84
N ALA A 235 -4.84 -35.80 -5.15
CA ALA A 235 -3.86 -35.59 -4.07
C ALA A 235 -2.64 -34.75 -4.52
N ASP A 236 -2.17 -34.95 -5.75
CA ASP A 236 -0.98 -34.28 -6.30
C ASP A 236 -1.32 -33.04 -7.15
N THR A 237 -2.60 -32.70 -7.30
CA THR A 237 -3.02 -31.54 -8.09
C THR A 237 -2.72 -30.27 -7.32
N ALA A 238 -1.82 -29.45 -7.86
CA ALA A 238 -1.59 -28.10 -7.35
C ALA A 238 -2.89 -27.31 -7.47
N PHE A 239 -3.34 -26.60 -6.41
CA PHE A 239 -4.66 -25.95 -6.44
C PHE A 239 -4.77 -24.94 -7.59
N GLN A 240 -3.65 -24.38 -8.05
CA GLN A 240 -3.56 -23.46 -9.17
C GLN A 240 -4.11 -24.07 -10.47
N ASP A 241 -3.95 -25.38 -10.66
CA ASP A 241 -4.42 -26.10 -11.86
C ASP A 241 -5.95 -26.19 -11.91
N LEU A 242 -6.63 -25.99 -10.77
CA LEU A 242 -8.09 -25.89 -10.69
C LEU A 242 -8.61 -24.57 -11.27
N PHE A 243 -7.74 -23.58 -11.49
CA PHE A 243 -8.15 -22.21 -11.85
C PHE A 243 -7.72 -21.78 -13.26
N SER A 244 -8.59 -21.02 -13.92
CA SER A 244 -8.24 -20.18 -15.06
C SER A 244 -7.53 -18.92 -14.55
N LEU A 245 -6.20 -18.88 -14.60
CA LEU A 245 -5.42 -17.71 -14.17
C LEU A 245 -5.76 -16.43 -14.97
N SER A 246 -6.28 -16.57 -16.18
CA SER A 246 -6.77 -15.43 -16.97
C SER A 246 -8.00 -14.81 -16.34
N ASP A 247 -8.98 -15.62 -15.98
CA ASP A 247 -10.25 -15.15 -15.43
C ASP A 247 -10.15 -14.80 -13.96
N VAL A 248 -9.30 -15.49 -13.18
CA VAL A 248 -8.90 -15.08 -11.83
C VAL A 248 -8.35 -13.67 -11.84
N TYR A 249 -7.41 -13.36 -12.75
CA TYR A 249 -6.85 -12.01 -12.83
C TYR A 249 -7.92 -10.95 -13.16
N LYS A 250 -8.81 -11.21 -14.13
CA LYS A 250 -9.92 -10.28 -14.46
C LYS A 250 -10.85 -10.09 -13.28
N PHE A 251 -11.18 -11.18 -12.58
CA PHE A 251 -12.00 -11.16 -11.39
C PHE A 251 -11.36 -10.32 -10.27
N LEU A 252 -10.07 -10.54 -9.99
CA LEU A 252 -9.28 -9.78 -9.01
C LEU A 252 -9.28 -8.27 -9.32
N LEU A 253 -9.02 -7.88 -10.58
CA LEU A 253 -9.08 -6.48 -11.00
C LEU A 253 -10.46 -5.86 -10.76
N LYS A 254 -11.54 -6.61 -11.01
CA LYS A 254 -12.90 -6.14 -10.75
C LYS A 254 -13.20 -6.05 -9.26
N TYR A 255 -12.90 -7.11 -8.51
CA TYR A 255 -13.23 -7.26 -7.10
C TYR A 255 -12.48 -6.22 -6.26
N TYR A 256 -11.15 -6.15 -6.40
CA TYR A 256 -10.30 -5.22 -5.65
C TYR A 256 -10.11 -3.85 -6.31
N GLY A 257 -10.43 -3.69 -7.60
CA GLY A 257 -10.29 -2.41 -8.31
C GLY A 257 -11.59 -1.60 -8.38
N HIS A 258 -12.69 -2.20 -8.86
CA HIS A 258 -13.96 -1.50 -9.14
C HIS A 258 -14.91 -1.35 -7.95
N ALA A 259 -14.84 -2.23 -6.92
CA ALA A 259 -15.70 -2.10 -5.74
C ALA A 259 -15.48 -0.77 -5.00
N LEU A 260 -14.26 -0.23 -5.05
CA LEU A 260 -13.85 1.00 -4.35
C LEU A 260 -14.25 2.29 -5.10
N SER A 261 -14.63 2.20 -6.38
CA SER A 261 -15.11 3.35 -7.17
C SER A 261 -16.63 3.46 -7.25
N SER A 262 -17.38 2.40 -6.94
CA SER A 262 -18.86 2.44 -6.95
C SER A 262 -19.46 3.07 -5.68
N LEU A 263 -18.78 2.94 -4.54
CA LEU A 263 -19.25 3.47 -3.26
C LEU A 263 -19.10 5.01 -3.17
N SER A 264 -18.06 5.59 -3.77
CA SER A 264 -17.90 7.06 -3.83
C SER A 264 -19.01 7.74 -4.64
N LYS A 265 -19.51 7.07 -5.70
CA LYS A 265 -20.68 7.50 -6.47
C LYS A 265 -22.02 7.24 -5.76
N GLY A 266 -22.05 6.29 -4.83
CA GLY A 266 -23.21 5.98 -4.01
C GLY A 266 -23.39 6.95 -2.84
N LEU A 267 -22.29 7.33 -2.16
CA LEU A 267 -22.32 8.34 -1.09
C LEU A 267 -22.61 9.76 -1.59
N SER A 268 -22.28 10.08 -2.85
CA SER A 268 -22.71 11.35 -3.47
C SER A 268 -24.20 11.41 -3.82
N LYS A 269 -24.97 10.35 -3.54
CA LYS A 269 -26.42 10.24 -3.81
C LYS A 269 -27.27 10.13 -2.53
N LEU A 270 -26.67 10.19 -1.34
CA LEU A 270 -27.44 10.31 -0.09
C LEU A 270 -27.92 11.77 0.07
N PRO A 271 -29.20 12.02 0.40
CA PRO A 271 -29.68 13.36 0.67
C PRO A 271 -28.96 13.93 1.91
N GLN A 272 -28.28 15.06 1.75
CA GLN A 272 -27.92 15.90 2.88
C GLN A 272 -29.18 16.60 3.38
N GLY A 273 -29.60 16.33 4.61
CA GLY A 273 -30.69 17.06 5.23
C GLY A 273 -31.25 16.37 6.46
N ILE A 274 -30.63 16.60 7.61
CA ILE A 274 -31.38 16.66 8.87
C ILE A 274 -31.72 18.14 9.04
N GLN A 275 -33.01 18.47 9.00
CA GLN A 275 -33.51 19.80 9.35
C GLN A 275 -33.39 19.98 10.86
N ASP A 276 -32.68 21.01 11.28
CA ASP A 276 -32.84 21.57 12.62
C ASP A 276 -33.77 22.79 12.54
N SER A 277 -34.68 22.83 13.50
CA SER A 277 -35.66 23.88 13.72
C SER A 277 -35.00 25.11 14.35
N ASP A 278 -34.45 25.99 13.53
CA ASP A 278 -34.50 27.43 13.80
C ASP A 278 -34.27 28.22 12.51
N GLY A 279 -35.30 28.97 12.09
CA GLY A 279 -35.37 29.64 10.80
C GLY A 279 -34.48 30.87 10.71
N HIS A 280 -33.22 30.69 10.31
CA HIS A 280 -32.39 31.81 9.85
C HIS A 280 -31.66 31.53 8.53
N LEU A 281 -32.10 32.24 7.49
CA LEU A 281 -31.59 32.20 6.13
C LEU A 281 -30.32 33.07 6.01
N ARG A 282 -29.17 32.45 5.77
CA ARG A 282 -28.02 33.15 5.15
C ARG A 282 -27.75 32.55 3.78
N THR A 283 -28.24 33.24 2.77
CA THR A 283 -27.86 33.04 1.37
C THR A 283 -26.47 33.63 1.15
N GLN A 284 -25.51 32.86 0.65
CA GLN A 284 -24.56 33.41 -0.30
C GLN A 284 -24.06 32.36 -1.28
N GLU A 285 -24.06 32.79 -2.54
CA GLU A 285 -23.95 32.02 -3.77
C GLU A 285 -22.59 31.36 -3.97
N SER A 286 -22.65 30.21 -4.62
CA SER A 286 -21.52 29.56 -5.27
C SER A 286 -21.55 29.91 -6.76
N THR A 287 -20.64 30.78 -7.21
CA THR A 287 -20.01 30.65 -8.54
C THR A 287 -18.65 31.35 -8.54
N THR A 288 -17.57 30.62 -8.87
CA THR A 288 -16.55 31.05 -9.84
C THR A 288 -15.69 29.85 -10.25
N SER A 289 -15.79 29.49 -11.53
CA SER A 289 -14.75 28.80 -12.26
C SER A 289 -13.57 29.77 -12.42
N SER A 290 -12.36 29.35 -12.11
CA SER A 290 -11.15 30.11 -12.43
C SER A 290 -10.15 29.20 -13.13
N ALA A 291 -10.17 29.27 -14.46
CA ALA A 291 -9.01 28.93 -15.26
C ALA A 291 -7.95 30.01 -15.02
N VAL A 292 -6.78 29.62 -14.52
CA VAL A 292 -5.66 30.53 -14.27
C VAL A 292 -5.03 30.88 -15.61
N THR A 293 -5.26 32.09 -16.10
CA THR A 293 -4.48 32.69 -17.21
C THR A 293 -3.19 33.28 -16.64
N VAL A 294 -2.05 32.71 -17.06
CA VAL A 294 -0.72 33.20 -16.68
C VAL A 294 -0.36 34.41 -17.56
N PRO A 295 0.02 35.56 -16.97
CA PRO A 295 0.40 36.73 -17.76
C PRO A 295 1.66 36.44 -18.60
N ILE A 296 1.67 36.94 -19.84
CA ILE A 296 2.70 36.67 -20.87
C ILE A 296 4.14 36.94 -20.36
N GLY A 297 4.31 37.90 -19.44
CA GLY A 297 5.61 38.19 -18.82
C GLY A 297 6.18 37.06 -17.95
N ALA A 298 5.33 36.29 -17.26
CA ALA A 298 5.76 35.15 -16.45
C ALA A 298 6.15 33.93 -17.31
N ALA A 299 5.48 33.75 -18.46
CA ALA A 299 5.83 32.71 -19.42
C ALA A 299 7.21 32.97 -20.08
N LEU A 300 7.54 34.23 -20.36
CA LEU A 300 8.84 34.62 -20.91
C LEU A 300 9.98 34.44 -19.88
N ALA A 301 9.76 34.76 -18.60
CA ALA A 301 10.75 34.57 -17.55
C ALA A 301 11.12 33.07 -17.35
N ILE A 302 10.14 32.18 -17.43
CA ILE A 302 10.36 30.72 -17.33
C ILE A 302 11.14 30.19 -18.54
N ALA A 303 10.86 30.70 -19.75
CA ALA A 303 11.58 30.32 -20.95
C ALA A 303 13.07 30.73 -20.88
N PHE A 304 13.39 31.95 -20.47
CA PHE A 304 14.78 32.41 -20.33
C PHE A 304 15.55 31.66 -19.23
N ALA A 305 14.90 31.34 -18.11
CA ALA A 305 15.52 30.51 -17.07
C ALA A 305 15.87 29.10 -17.59
N SER A 306 14.99 28.47 -18.38
CA SER A 306 15.23 27.13 -18.93
C SER A 306 16.40 27.07 -19.93
N CYS A 307 16.61 28.12 -20.72
CA CYS A 307 17.71 28.21 -21.68
C CYS A 307 19.08 28.45 -20.99
N GLY A 308 19.10 29.19 -19.87
CA GLY A 308 20.31 29.41 -19.08
C GLY A 308 20.89 28.14 -18.47
N PHE A 309 20.04 27.28 -17.89
CA PHE A 309 20.47 26.01 -17.30
C PHE A 309 21.00 25.02 -18.37
N GLY A 310 20.41 25.01 -19.57
CA GLY A 310 20.88 24.18 -20.68
C GLY A 310 22.30 24.53 -21.14
N ALA A 311 22.63 25.82 -21.25
CA ALA A 311 23.96 26.28 -21.65
C ALA A 311 25.03 25.96 -20.60
N VAL A 312 24.71 26.14 -19.32
CA VAL A 312 25.62 25.82 -18.19
C VAL A 312 25.87 24.31 -18.11
N ALA A 313 24.83 23.48 -18.27
CA ALA A 313 24.96 22.03 -18.27
C ALA A 313 25.78 21.51 -19.47
N CYS A 314 25.63 22.15 -20.64
CA CYS A 314 26.44 21.83 -21.82
C CYS A 314 27.91 22.18 -21.58
N PHE A 315 28.21 23.39 -21.10
CA PHE A 315 29.58 23.82 -20.76
C PHE A 315 30.25 22.90 -19.73
N TRP A 316 29.53 22.49 -18.68
CA TRP A 316 30.01 21.56 -17.68
C TRP A 316 30.34 20.17 -18.27
N ARG A 317 29.48 19.63 -19.14
CA ARG A 317 29.73 18.36 -19.84
C ARG A 317 30.94 18.44 -20.78
N THR A 318 31.14 19.54 -21.49
CA THR A 318 32.30 19.72 -22.37
C THR A 318 33.60 19.80 -21.59
N ARG A 319 33.59 20.43 -20.40
CA ARG A 319 34.75 20.51 -19.50
C ARG A 319 35.11 19.15 -18.88
N GLN A 320 34.12 18.33 -18.53
CA GLN A 320 34.38 16.96 -18.07
C GLN A 320 34.95 16.05 -19.16
N LYS A 321 34.49 16.17 -20.41
CA LYS A 321 35.09 15.44 -21.54
C LYS A 321 36.55 15.84 -21.79
N LYS A 322 36.90 17.14 -21.72
CA LYS A 322 38.30 17.58 -21.83
C LYS A 322 39.20 17.02 -20.73
N LYS A 323 38.72 16.89 -19.49
CA LYS A 323 39.46 16.22 -18.40
C LYS A 323 39.62 14.70 -18.62
N LYS A 324 38.62 14.02 -19.19
CA LYS A 324 38.64 12.57 -19.39
C LYS A 324 39.49 12.12 -20.59
N TYR A 325 39.62 12.95 -21.62
CA TYR A 325 40.40 12.65 -22.84
C TYR A 325 41.73 13.41 -22.98
N GLY A 326 41.97 14.46 -22.17
CA GLY A 326 43.25 15.18 -22.14
C GLY A 326 44.38 14.45 -21.41
N GLY A 327 44.08 13.40 -20.64
CA GLY A 327 45.07 12.56 -19.95
C GLY A 327 45.66 11.42 -20.77
N VAL A 328 45.24 11.25 -22.04
CA VAL A 328 45.67 10.13 -22.89
C VAL A 328 46.76 10.54 -23.90
N TYR A 329 47.15 11.82 -23.94
CA TYR A 329 48.17 12.35 -24.87
C TYR A 329 49.45 12.87 -24.20
N ASN A 330 49.75 12.49 -22.95
CA ASN A 330 51.01 12.78 -22.26
C ASN A 330 51.64 11.50 -21.68
N LYS A 331 51.72 10.45 -22.51
CA LYS A 331 52.54 9.26 -22.25
C LYS A 331 53.08 8.74 -23.59
N PHE A 332 54.01 9.50 -24.16
CA PHE A 332 55.11 9.02 -24.99
C PHE A 332 56.34 9.87 -24.65
#